data_AF-A0A9P0NS01-F1
#
_entry.id   AF-A0A9P0NS01-F1
#
_cell.length_a   1.000
_cell.length_b   1.000
_cell.length_c   1.000
_cell.angle_alpha   90.00
_cell.angle_beta   90.00
_cell.angle_gamma   90.00
#
_symmetry.space_group_name_H-M   'P 1'
#
loop_
_entity.id
_entity.type
_entity.pdbx_description
1 polymer ?
#
loop_
_entity_poly.entity_id
_entity_poly.type
_entity_poly.pdbx_seq_one_letter_code
_entity_poly.pdbx_strand_id
1 'polypeptide(L)'
;MMATIEKNSLSSEFSSLLSNTLTSRGHERLFNIAFVFTVETGFIPISLEEQFNSTDSNIKLAKTIKSQPLNSFWYKDNDNFHAELVMSNQLCHLIGVSIDGSLIITLIHSSISKCINFEDDEIISSENIKSLFDLSLKYKNLVSVPVKCAIKEITVSQYPSLCGVPEELISYILTKLNPPDLYSLMLSCKKMYHLVINNQLIWKKIVIELVKTLPEAPRLLVNIPDWRLCYYDLNRTVKCKRKVVERIRE
;
A
#
# COMPACT_ATOMS: atom_id res chain seq x y z
N MET A 1 -15.68 12.07 -12.81
CA MET A 1 -14.93 12.76 -11.73
C MET A 1 -13.80 11.83 -11.29
N MET A 2 -12.57 12.08 -11.76
CA MET A 2 -11.40 11.29 -11.34
C MET A 2 -11.16 11.57 -9.85
N ALA A 3 -11.22 10.52 -9.04
CA ALA A 3 -10.86 10.61 -7.63
C ALA A 3 -9.34 10.81 -7.56
N THR A 4 -8.90 12.01 -7.18
CA THR A 4 -7.55 12.25 -6.71
C THR A 4 -7.38 11.49 -5.41
N ILE A 5 -6.71 10.35 -5.47
CA ILE A 5 -6.15 9.68 -4.29
C ILE A 5 -5.14 10.67 -3.71
N GLU A 6 -5.42 11.23 -2.53
CA GLU A 6 -4.37 11.95 -1.79
C GLU A 6 -3.27 10.94 -1.46
N LYS A 7 -2.10 11.17 -2.08
CA LYS A 7 -0.91 10.30 -2.12
C LYS A 7 -0.19 10.21 -0.77
N ASN A 8 -0.91 9.84 0.29
CA ASN A 8 -0.36 9.65 1.63
C ASN A 8 -0.78 8.28 2.18
N SER A 9 0.05 7.25 1.99
CA SER A 9 -0.02 6.05 2.83
C SER A 9 1.23 5.16 2.85
N LEU A 10 2.41 5.64 2.43
CA LEU A 10 3.63 4.90 2.78
C LEU A 10 3.85 5.06 4.29
N SER A 11 4.16 3.97 5.00
CA SER A 11 4.61 4.09 6.40
C SER A 11 5.83 5.03 6.45
N SER A 12 5.99 5.77 7.54
CA SER A 12 7.10 6.72 7.67
C SER A 12 8.46 6.02 7.53
N GLU A 13 8.55 4.76 7.97
CA GLU A 13 9.74 3.93 7.82
C GLU A 13 10.05 3.58 6.37
N PHE A 14 9.06 3.17 5.58
CA PHE A 14 9.27 2.86 4.16
C PHE A 14 9.53 4.13 3.33
N SER A 15 8.90 5.24 3.67
CA SER A 15 9.22 6.55 3.08
C SER A 15 10.67 6.93 3.34
N SER A 16 11.15 6.70 4.56
CA SER A 16 12.54 6.95 4.92
C SER A 16 13.52 5.95 4.27
N LEU A 17 13.11 4.69 4.07
CA LEU A 17 13.95 3.71 3.38
C LEU A 17 14.04 4.04 1.89
N LEU A 18 12.95 4.50 1.27
CA LEU A 18 12.95 5.01 -0.09
C LEU A 18 13.85 6.25 -0.23
N SER A 19 13.92 7.14 0.77
CA SER A 19 14.86 8.26 0.69
C SER A 19 16.34 7.82 0.65
N ASN A 20 16.68 6.65 1.22
CA ASN A 20 18.06 6.13 1.14
C ASN A 20 18.43 5.70 -0.28
N THR A 21 17.47 5.32 -1.13
CA THR A 21 17.76 4.94 -2.53
C THR A 21 18.29 6.12 -3.34
N LEU A 22 17.96 7.35 -2.93
CA LEU A 22 18.41 8.58 -3.59
C LEU A 22 19.93 8.82 -3.48
N THR A 23 20.61 8.10 -2.58
CA THR A 23 22.08 8.16 -2.48
C THR A 23 22.79 7.45 -3.65
N SER A 24 22.11 6.51 -4.30
CA SER A 24 22.59 5.81 -5.50
C SER A 24 22.17 6.52 -6.79
N ARG A 25 22.79 6.17 -7.93
CA ARG A 25 22.53 6.78 -9.26
C ARG A 25 22.27 5.70 -10.33
N GLY A 26 21.59 6.10 -11.42
CA GLY A 26 21.28 5.24 -12.56
C GLY A 26 20.56 3.95 -12.17
N HIS A 27 20.92 2.83 -12.80
CA HIS A 27 20.29 1.53 -12.55
C HIS A 27 20.38 1.04 -11.10
N GLU A 28 21.42 1.42 -10.36
CA GLU A 28 21.50 1.07 -8.93
C GLU A 28 20.35 1.69 -8.13
N ARG A 29 19.97 2.94 -8.45
CA ARG A 29 18.81 3.60 -7.83
C ARG A 29 17.52 2.88 -8.17
N LEU A 30 17.33 2.54 -9.44
CA LEU A 30 16.15 1.81 -9.91
C LEU A 30 16.02 0.45 -9.20
N PHE A 31 17.13 -0.27 -9.08
CA PHE A 31 17.16 -1.55 -8.38
C PHE A 31 16.86 -1.40 -6.88
N ASN A 32 17.47 -0.41 -6.21
CA ASN A 32 17.21 -0.10 -4.81
C ASN A 32 15.74 0.26 -4.56
N ILE A 33 15.10 1.00 -5.47
CA ILE A 33 13.66 1.31 -5.40
C ILE A 33 12.83 0.02 -5.46
N ALA A 34 13.11 -0.84 -6.45
CA ALA A 34 12.40 -2.10 -6.60
C ALA A 34 12.61 -3.04 -5.40
N PHE A 35 13.82 -3.11 -4.86
CA PHE A 35 14.14 -3.85 -3.65
C PHE A 35 13.28 -3.39 -2.47
N VAL A 36 13.20 -2.08 -2.24
CA VAL A 36 12.38 -1.53 -1.15
C VAL A 36 10.89 -1.85 -1.35
N PHE A 37 10.36 -1.74 -2.57
CA PHE A 37 8.97 -2.13 -2.86
C PHE A 37 8.72 -3.62 -2.62
N THR A 38 9.71 -4.47 -2.92
CA THR A 38 9.62 -5.91 -2.69
C THR A 38 9.57 -6.22 -1.20
N VAL A 39 10.47 -5.61 -0.42
CA VAL A 39 10.48 -5.72 1.05
C VAL A 39 9.16 -5.25 1.67
N GLU A 40 8.63 -4.13 1.18
CA GLU A 40 7.35 -3.59 1.65
C GLU A 40 6.19 -4.58 1.47
N THR A 41 6.25 -5.42 0.43
CA THR A 41 5.24 -6.47 0.21
C THR A 41 5.38 -7.72 1.07
N GLY A 42 6.43 -7.80 1.89
CA GLY A 42 6.65 -8.86 2.89
C GLY A 42 7.72 -9.88 2.53
N PHE A 43 8.60 -9.56 1.58
CA PHE A 43 9.78 -10.36 1.27
C PHE A 43 10.94 -9.94 2.19
N ILE A 44 11.68 -10.91 2.72
CA ILE A 44 12.75 -10.70 3.68
C ILE A 44 14.08 -10.97 2.98
N PRO A 45 15.08 -10.08 3.01
CA PRO A 45 16.41 -10.41 2.49
C PRO A 45 16.97 -11.66 3.15
N ILE A 46 17.58 -12.56 2.38
CA ILE A 46 18.04 -13.87 2.91
C ILE A 46 19.00 -13.72 4.10
N SER A 47 19.83 -12.67 4.09
CA SER A 47 20.75 -12.34 5.19
C SER A 47 20.06 -12.00 6.51
N LEU A 48 18.74 -11.77 6.49
CA LEU A 48 17.91 -11.45 7.66
C LEU A 48 16.88 -12.54 7.96
N GLU A 49 16.85 -13.66 7.23
CA GLU A 49 15.83 -14.72 7.39
C GLU A 49 15.81 -15.29 8.81
N GLU A 50 16.96 -15.52 9.43
CA GLU A 50 17.02 -16.07 10.80
C GLU A 50 16.46 -15.12 11.87
N GLN A 51 16.39 -13.82 11.57
CA GLN A 51 15.96 -12.77 12.50
C GLN A 51 14.48 -12.38 12.33
N PHE A 52 13.88 -12.79 11.21
CA PHE A 52 12.54 -12.37 10.81
C PHE A 52 11.76 -13.55 10.23
N ASN A 53 10.54 -13.73 10.70
CA ASN A 53 9.59 -14.66 10.12
C ASN A 53 8.47 -13.92 9.36
N SER A 54 7.67 -14.66 8.61
CA SER A 54 6.55 -14.12 7.82
C SER A 54 5.42 -13.48 8.63
N THR A 55 5.44 -13.57 9.97
CA THR A 55 4.49 -12.92 10.88
C THR A 55 5.04 -11.64 11.53
N ASP A 56 6.34 -11.37 11.39
CA ASP A 56 6.95 -10.14 11.85
C ASP A 56 6.43 -8.94 11.07
N SER A 57 6.40 -7.78 11.73
CA SER A 57 5.97 -6.54 11.09
C SER A 57 6.99 -6.10 10.03
N ASN A 58 6.51 -5.84 8.81
CA ASN A 58 7.30 -5.21 7.74
C ASN A 58 7.95 -3.88 8.19
N ILE A 59 7.38 -3.20 9.18
CA ILE A 59 7.96 -1.97 9.76
C ILE A 59 9.25 -2.26 10.53
N LYS A 60 9.29 -3.36 11.29
CA LYS A 60 10.50 -3.78 12.02
C LYS A 60 11.60 -4.16 11.03
N LEU A 61 11.25 -4.88 9.96
CA LEU A 61 12.15 -5.21 8.87
C LEU A 61 12.72 -3.95 8.19
N ALA A 62 11.86 -2.98 7.86
CA ALA A 62 12.29 -1.71 7.28
C ALA A 62 13.29 -0.94 8.18
N LYS A 63 13.09 -0.96 9.50
CA LYS A 63 14.02 -0.35 10.46
C LYS A 63 15.39 -1.04 10.47
N THR A 64 15.42 -2.37 10.43
CA THR A 64 16.68 -3.12 10.38
C THR A 64 17.43 -2.85 9.09
N ILE A 65 16.74 -2.89 7.95
CA ILE A 65 17.37 -2.60 6.65
C ILE A 65 17.90 -1.17 6.61
N LYS A 66 17.14 -0.19 7.13
CA LYS A 66 17.57 1.21 7.18
C LYS A 66 18.88 1.43 7.95
N SER A 67 19.21 0.56 8.91
CA SER A 67 20.45 0.65 9.69
C SER A 67 21.71 0.24 8.92
N GLN A 68 21.55 -0.29 7.70
CA GLN A 68 22.63 -0.77 6.85
C GLN A 68 22.58 -0.13 5.46
N PRO A 69 23.71 -0.08 4.73
CA PRO A 69 23.72 0.28 3.32
C PRO A 69 22.83 -0.66 2.49
N LEU A 70 22.02 -0.15 1.56
CA LEU A 70 21.10 -1.00 0.79
C LEU A 70 21.82 -2.07 -0.06
N ASN A 71 23.04 -1.76 -0.50
CA ASN A 71 23.90 -2.68 -1.25
C ASN A 71 24.49 -3.82 -0.40
N SER A 72 24.21 -3.91 0.90
CA SER A 72 24.54 -5.10 1.68
C SER A 72 23.56 -6.26 1.44
N PHE A 73 22.40 -5.99 0.83
CA PHE A 73 21.32 -6.96 0.62
C PHE A 73 21.22 -7.49 -0.80
N TRP A 74 22.10 -7.03 -1.69
CA TRP A 74 22.15 -7.43 -3.09
C TRP A 74 23.58 -7.34 -3.60
N TYR A 75 23.87 -8.02 -4.70
CA TYR A 75 25.16 -7.92 -5.37
C TYR A 75 24.97 -7.58 -6.85
N LYS A 76 26.03 -7.04 -7.46
CA LYS A 76 26.10 -6.75 -8.88
C LYS A 76 27.06 -7.75 -9.53
N ASP A 77 26.61 -8.39 -10.60
CA ASP A 77 27.43 -9.25 -11.46
C ASP A 77 27.36 -8.72 -12.89
N ASN A 78 28.51 -8.30 -13.41
CA ASN A 78 28.62 -7.49 -14.64
C ASN A 78 27.72 -6.25 -14.56
N ASP A 79 26.65 -6.17 -15.37
CA ASP A 79 25.65 -5.09 -15.35
C ASP A 79 24.27 -5.52 -14.84
N ASN A 80 24.20 -6.69 -14.22
CA ASN A 80 22.99 -7.22 -13.63
C ASN A 80 23.04 -7.11 -12.10
N PHE A 81 21.90 -6.81 -11.51
CA PHE A 81 21.70 -6.71 -10.07
C PHE A 81 20.94 -7.95 -9.59
N HIS A 82 21.31 -8.48 -8.43
CA HIS A 82 20.69 -9.67 -7.88
C HIS A 82 20.52 -9.56 -6.37
N ALA A 83 19.32 -9.84 -5.88
CA ALA A 83 19.00 -9.95 -4.47
C ALA A 83 18.28 -11.28 -4.20
N GLU A 84 18.72 -11.98 -3.15
CA GLU A 84 18.06 -13.18 -2.65
C GLU A 84 17.14 -12.81 -1.50
N LEU A 85 15.88 -13.22 -1.63
CA LEU A 85 14.80 -12.87 -0.72
C LEU A 85 14.07 -14.15 -0.32
N VAL A 86 13.49 -14.15 0.87
CA VAL A 86 12.66 -15.24 1.37
C VAL A 86 11.27 -14.73 1.68
N MET A 87 10.27 -15.52 1.28
CA MET A 87 8.90 -15.31 1.68
C MET A 87 8.24 -16.65 2.00
N SER A 88 7.65 -16.77 3.19
CA SER A 88 6.99 -18.02 3.63
C SER A 88 7.92 -19.24 3.49
N ASN A 89 9.20 -19.08 3.86
CA ASN A 89 10.26 -20.08 3.76
C ASN A 89 10.53 -20.55 2.32
N GLN A 90 10.26 -19.69 1.34
CA GLN A 90 10.57 -19.95 -0.08
C GLN A 90 11.55 -18.91 -0.59
N LEU A 91 12.62 -19.39 -1.22
CA LEU A 91 13.63 -18.56 -1.86
C LEU A 91 13.07 -17.90 -3.12
N CYS A 92 13.31 -16.60 -3.25
CA CYS A 92 12.91 -15.76 -4.36
C CYS A 92 14.12 -14.94 -4.82
N HIS A 93 14.18 -14.67 -6.12
CA HIS A 93 15.25 -13.91 -6.73
C HIS A 93 14.69 -12.62 -7.32
N LEU A 94 15.20 -11.48 -6.85
CA LEU A 94 14.97 -10.18 -7.48
C LEU A 94 16.17 -9.88 -8.37
N ILE A 95 15.92 -9.77 -9.67
CA ILE A 95 16.96 -9.61 -10.70
C ILE A 95 16.70 -8.31 -11.45
N GLY A 96 17.71 -7.46 -11.58
CA GLY A 96 17.70 -6.28 -12.43
C GLY A 96 18.63 -6.49 -13.62
N VAL A 97 18.10 -6.47 -14.84
CA VAL A 97 18.90 -6.60 -16.08
C VAL A 97 18.92 -5.26 -16.79
N SER A 98 20.12 -4.69 -16.94
CA SER A 98 20.31 -3.41 -17.63
C SER A 98 20.11 -3.58 -19.13
N ILE A 99 19.24 -2.77 -19.73
CA ILE A 99 19.02 -2.70 -21.17
C ILE A 99 19.01 -1.22 -21.57
N ASP A 100 20.09 -0.78 -22.19
CA ASP A 100 20.32 0.62 -22.58
C ASP A 100 20.11 1.57 -21.39
N GLY A 101 19.22 2.57 -21.52
CA GLY A 101 18.83 3.51 -20.46
C GLY A 101 17.66 3.01 -19.59
N SER A 102 17.50 1.70 -19.44
CA SER A 102 16.42 1.10 -18.65
C SER A 102 16.88 -0.13 -17.89
N LEU A 103 16.12 -0.49 -16.86
CA LEU A 103 16.37 -1.64 -16.01
C LEU A 103 15.12 -2.52 -15.97
N ILE A 104 15.21 -3.72 -16.52
CA ILE A 104 14.17 -4.74 -16.37
C ILE A 104 14.31 -5.37 -15.00
N ILE A 105 13.33 -5.12 -14.12
CA ILE A 105 13.23 -5.77 -12.83
C ILE A 105 12.37 -7.02 -12.96
N THR A 106 12.89 -8.16 -12.54
CA THR A 106 12.18 -9.43 -12.49
C THR A 106 12.20 -9.99 -11.08
N LEU A 107 11.05 -10.43 -10.58
CA LEU A 107 10.94 -11.22 -9.36
C LEU A 107 10.54 -12.66 -9.74
N ILE A 108 11.33 -13.62 -9.26
CA ILE A 108 11.21 -15.03 -9.63
C ILE A 108 11.09 -15.89 -8.37
N HIS A 109 10.16 -16.83 -8.38
CA HIS A 109 10.07 -17.95 -7.45
C HIS A 109 9.77 -19.22 -8.24
N SER A 110 10.65 -20.23 -8.18
CA SER A 110 10.49 -21.47 -8.94
C SER A 110 10.21 -21.19 -10.44
N SER A 111 9.08 -21.68 -10.98
CA SER A 111 8.64 -21.44 -12.37
C SER A 111 7.81 -20.16 -12.55
N ILE A 112 7.54 -19.40 -11.49
CA ILE A 112 6.76 -18.17 -11.52
C ILE A 112 7.71 -16.98 -11.64
N SER A 113 7.55 -16.21 -12.71
CA SER A 113 8.29 -14.97 -12.91
C SER A 113 7.35 -13.84 -13.32
N LYS A 114 7.62 -12.65 -12.78
CA LYS A 114 6.98 -11.41 -13.21
C LYS A 114 8.04 -10.34 -13.35
N CYS A 115 7.88 -9.49 -14.36
CA CYS A 115 8.83 -8.43 -14.63
C CYS A 115 8.13 -7.10 -14.94
N ILE A 116 8.91 -6.03 -14.83
CA ILE A 116 8.53 -4.68 -15.21
C ILE A 116 9.78 -3.92 -15.64
N ASN A 117 9.64 -3.07 -16.66
CA ASN A 117 10.71 -2.17 -17.07
C ASN A 117 10.67 -0.87 -16.24
N PHE A 118 11.79 -0.50 -15.66
CA PHE A 118 12.02 0.83 -15.08
C PHE A 118 12.87 1.62 -16.05
N GLU A 119 12.32 2.70 -16.60
CA GLU A 119 13.10 3.62 -17.44
C GLU A 119 13.95 4.52 -16.55
N ASP A 120 15.21 4.75 -16.91
CA ASP A 120 16.09 5.73 -16.26
C ASP A 120 15.67 7.13 -16.69
N ASP A 121 14.46 7.50 -16.30
CA ASP A 121 13.97 8.85 -16.51
C ASP A 121 14.67 9.77 -15.49
N GLU A 122 15.19 10.91 -15.98
CA GLU A 122 15.66 12.05 -15.16
C GLU A 122 14.60 12.54 -14.14
N ILE A 123 13.36 12.03 -14.24
CA ILE A 123 12.17 12.31 -13.43
C ILE A 123 12.25 11.75 -12.01
N ILE A 124 13.08 10.73 -11.73
CA ILE A 124 13.30 10.23 -10.35
C ILE A 124 14.35 11.11 -9.65
N SER A 125 14.02 12.39 -9.49
CA SER A 125 14.71 13.31 -8.59
C SER A 125 14.13 13.21 -7.18
N SER A 126 14.91 13.61 -6.16
CA SER A 126 14.46 13.69 -4.76
C SER A 126 13.20 14.55 -4.56
N GLU A 127 12.85 15.38 -5.55
CA GLU A 127 11.73 16.32 -5.50
C GLU A 127 10.41 15.71 -6.02
N ASN A 128 10.44 14.54 -6.68
CA ASN A 128 9.26 13.98 -7.34
C ASN A 128 8.73 12.68 -6.70
N ILE A 129 8.51 12.72 -5.38
CA ILE A 129 7.91 11.63 -4.57
C ILE A 129 6.58 11.12 -5.17
N LYS A 130 5.85 11.98 -5.89
CA LYS A 130 4.59 11.60 -6.56
C LYS A 130 4.79 10.54 -7.64
N SER A 131 5.93 10.53 -8.33
CA SER A 131 6.26 9.52 -9.34
C SER A 131 6.57 8.16 -8.72
N LEU A 132 7.24 8.15 -7.55
CA LEU A 132 7.59 6.93 -6.81
C LEU A 132 6.34 6.20 -6.29
N PHE A 133 5.29 6.93 -5.90
CA PHE A 133 4.04 6.30 -5.49
C PHE A 133 3.36 5.53 -6.62
N ASP A 134 3.24 6.15 -7.80
CA ASP A 134 2.61 5.52 -8.97
C ASP A 134 3.46 4.33 -9.46
N LEU A 135 4.79 4.47 -9.42
CA LEU A 135 5.72 3.39 -9.71
C LEU A 135 5.59 2.24 -8.69
N SER A 136 5.47 2.54 -7.40
CA SER A 136 5.25 1.56 -6.34
C SER A 136 3.98 0.75 -6.58
N LEU A 137 2.87 1.43 -6.89
CA LEU A 137 1.60 0.79 -7.17
C LEU A 137 1.70 -0.11 -8.41
N LYS A 138 2.33 0.38 -9.49
CA LYS A 138 2.54 -0.37 -10.73
C LYS A 138 3.40 -1.61 -10.48
N TYR A 139 4.54 -1.45 -9.81
CA TYR A 139 5.45 -2.54 -9.46
C TYR A 139 4.77 -3.60 -8.61
N LYS A 140 4.11 -3.20 -7.51
CA LYS A 140 3.46 -4.14 -6.58
C LYS A 140 2.37 -4.94 -7.29
N ASN A 141 1.55 -4.29 -8.11
CA ASN A 141 0.45 -4.95 -8.80
C ASN A 141 0.90 -5.90 -9.93
N LEU A 142 1.97 -5.57 -10.64
CA LEU A 142 2.43 -6.37 -11.78
C LEU A 142 3.45 -7.45 -11.39
N VAL A 143 4.23 -7.20 -10.33
CA VAL A 143 5.39 -8.02 -9.97
C VAL A 143 5.25 -8.66 -8.59
N SER A 144 5.37 -7.88 -7.52
CA SER A 144 5.57 -8.50 -6.20
C SER A 144 4.32 -9.13 -5.60
N VAL A 145 3.12 -8.55 -5.78
CA VAL A 145 1.87 -9.15 -5.29
C VAL A 145 1.51 -10.43 -6.04
N PRO A 146 1.58 -10.51 -7.39
CA PRO A 146 1.33 -11.77 -8.09
C PRO A 146 2.27 -12.90 -7.65
N VAL A 147 3.57 -12.64 -7.50
CA VAL A 147 4.54 -13.64 -7.01
C VAL A 147 4.23 -14.04 -5.56
N LYS A 148 3.95 -13.05 -4.69
CA LYS A 148 3.52 -13.26 -3.30
C LYS A 148 2.29 -14.18 -3.23
N CYS A 149 1.29 -13.94 -4.07
CA CYS A 149 0.07 -14.75 -4.13
C CYS A 149 0.37 -16.18 -4.56
N ALA A 150 1.18 -16.35 -5.59
CA ALA A 150 1.56 -17.68 -6.08
C ALA A 150 2.35 -18.48 -5.03
N ILE A 151 3.28 -17.85 -4.31
CA ILE A 151 4.00 -18.47 -3.19
C ILE A 151 3.03 -18.93 -2.11
N LYS A 152 2.08 -18.09 -1.70
CA LYS A 152 1.10 -18.42 -0.64
C LYS A 152 0.12 -19.52 -1.04
N GLU A 153 -0.25 -19.56 -2.32
CA GLU A 153 -1.07 -20.61 -2.90
C GLU A 153 -0.34 -21.95 -2.81
N ILE A 154 0.94 -22.00 -3.21
CA ILE A 154 1.77 -23.21 -3.18
C ILE A 154 2.06 -23.67 -1.74
N THR A 155 2.46 -22.75 -0.86
CA THR A 155 3.02 -23.11 0.46
C THR A 155 1.98 -23.37 1.53
N VAL A 156 0.85 -22.67 1.49
CA VAL A 156 -0.14 -22.69 2.59
C VAL A 156 -1.54 -23.01 2.11
N SER A 157 -1.74 -23.27 0.80
CA SER A 157 -3.08 -23.33 0.18
C SER A 157 -3.93 -22.11 0.57
N GLN A 158 -3.28 -20.98 0.84
CA GLN A 158 -3.93 -19.75 1.24
C GLN A 158 -4.21 -18.94 -0.02
N TYR A 159 -5.49 -18.84 -0.34
CA TYR A 159 -5.96 -17.88 -1.32
C TYR A 159 -5.59 -16.45 -0.90
N PRO A 160 -5.36 -15.53 -1.85
CA PRO A 160 -5.11 -14.12 -1.54
C PRO A 160 -6.24 -13.58 -0.65
N SER A 161 -5.91 -13.30 0.61
CA SER A 161 -6.83 -12.67 1.54
C SER A 161 -6.81 -11.16 1.30
N LEU A 162 -7.95 -10.50 1.51
CA LEU A 162 -8.05 -9.04 1.41
C LEU A 162 -6.98 -8.32 2.26
N CYS A 163 -6.57 -8.91 3.39
CA CYS A 163 -5.52 -8.39 4.26
C CYS A 163 -4.11 -8.41 3.63
N GLY A 164 -3.86 -9.31 2.68
CA GLY A 164 -2.58 -9.48 1.99
C GLY A 164 -2.34 -8.53 0.82
N VAL A 165 -3.38 -7.80 0.42
CA VAL A 165 -3.41 -6.80 -0.65
C VAL A 165 -2.74 -5.49 -0.18
N PRO A 166 -2.10 -4.70 -1.07
CA PRO A 166 -1.59 -3.36 -0.73
C PRO A 166 -2.66 -2.46 -0.09
N GLU A 167 -2.27 -1.67 0.91
CA GLU A 167 -3.21 -0.86 1.69
C GLU A 167 -3.93 0.21 0.85
N GLU A 168 -3.27 0.67 -0.21
CA GLU A 168 -3.81 1.60 -1.20
C GLU A 168 -4.99 0.96 -1.95
N LEU A 169 -4.82 -0.30 -2.36
CA LEU A 169 -5.84 -1.02 -3.11
C LEU A 169 -6.99 -1.44 -2.18
N ILE A 170 -6.69 -1.84 -0.94
CA ILE A 170 -7.72 -2.03 0.09
C ILE A 170 -8.51 -0.73 0.26
N SER A 171 -7.83 0.40 0.46
CA SER A 171 -8.47 1.71 0.63
C SER A 171 -9.36 2.08 -0.56
N TYR A 172 -8.92 1.80 -1.78
CA TYR A 172 -9.75 1.97 -2.98
C TYR A 172 -11.02 1.13 -2.94
N ILE A 173 -10.91 -0.17 -2.60
CA ILE A 173 -12.07 -1.07 -2.45
C ILE A 173 -13.02 -0.54 -1.37
N LEU A 174 -12.49 -0.14 -0.21
CA LEU A 174 -13.28 0.39 0.89
C LEU A 174 -14.08 1.64 0.48
N THR A 175 -13.53 2.50 -0.38
CA THR A 175 -14.28 3.69 -0.86
C THR A 175 -15.51 3.35 -1.71
N LYS A 176 -15.65 2.10 -2.18
CA LYS A 176 -16.79 1.63 -2.98
C LYS A 176 -17.89 0.99 -2.12
N LEU A 177 -17.62 0.73 -0.84
CA LEU A 177 -18.56 0.10 0.07
C LEU A 177 -19.51 1.11 0.71
N ASN A 178 -20.72 0.64 1.04
CA ASN A 178 -21.69 1.43 1.79
C ASN A 178 -21.38 1.37 3.30
N PRO A 179 -21.91 2.31 4.11
CA PRO A 179 -21.61 2.36 5.54
C PRO A 179 -21.88 1.05 6.31
N PRO A 180 -23.00 0.31 6.09
CA PRO A 180 -23.22 -0.96 6.77
C PRO A 180 -22.14 -2.01 6.48
N ASP A 181 -21.72 -2.13 5.23
CA ASP A 181 -20.68 -3.09 4.81
C ASP A 181 -19.32 -2.72 5.41
N LEU A 182 -19.01 -1.42 5.48
CA LEU A 182 -17.82 -0.91 6.14
C LEU A 182 -17.80 -1.27 7.63
N TYR A 183 -18.92 -1.13 8.33
CA TYR A 183 -19.02 -1.53 9.73
C TYR A 183 -18.81 -3.04 9.91
N SER A 184 -19.43 -3.86 9.06
CA SER A 184 -19.22 -5.32 9.07
C SER A 184 -17.75 -5.68 8.84
N LEU A 185 -17.08 -4.99 7.92
CA LEU A 185 -15.66 -5.20 7.62
C LEU A 185 -14.75 -4.72 8.76
N MET A 186 -15.10 -3.63 9.43
CA MET A 186 -14.37 -3.16 10.62
C MET A 186 -14.34 -4.20 11.75
N LEU A 187 -15.37 -5.05 11.84
CA LEU A 187 -15.46 -6.11 12.84
C LEU A 187 -14.63 -7.35 12.46
N SER A 188 -14.17 -7.48 11.21
CA SER A 188 -13.49 -8.70 10.77
C SER A 188 -12.07 -8.82 11.32
N CYS A 189 -11.30 -7.73 11.37
CA CYS A 189 -9.96 -7.73 11.96
C CYS A 189 -9.46 -6.32 12.29
N LYS A 190 -8.45 -6.26 13.18
CA LYS A 190 -7.82 -5.00 13.63
C LYS A 190 -7.25 -4.17 12.48
N LYS A 191 -6.69 -4.80 11.44
CA LYS A 191 -6.18 -4.10 10.25
C LYS A 191 -7.30 -3.36 9.52
N MET A 192 -8.42 -4.03 9.24
CA MET A 192 -9.57 -3.42 8.58
C MET A 192 -10.22 -2.34 9.43
N TYR A 193 -10.30 -2.55 10.75
CA TYR A 193 -10.73 -1.53 11.69
C TYR A 193 -9.90 -0.25 11.51
N HIS A 194 -8.57 -0.33 11.62
CA HIS A 194 -7.69 0.84 11.50
C HIS A 194 -7.74 1.50 10.13
N LEU A 195 -7.77 0.72 9.05
CA LEU A 195 -7.85 1.25 7.69
C LEU A 195 -9.14 2.04 7.47
N VAL A 196 -10.29 1.55 7.94
CA VAL A 196 -11.56 2.28 7.79
C VAL A 196 -11.62 3.49 8.72
N ILE A 197 -11.20 3.36 9.99
CA ILE A 197 -11.36 4.48 10.94
C ILE A 197 -10.48 5.68 10.64
N ASN A 198 -9.27 5.46 10.13
CA ASN A 198 -8.29 6.52 9.91
C ASN A 198 -8.39 7.14 8.51
N ASN A 199 -9.16 6.53 7.61
CA ASN A 199 -9.27 6.99 6.24
C ASN A 199 -10.34 8.09 6.09
N GLN A 200 -9.88 9.34 6.18
CA GLN A 200 -10.72 10.53 6.08
C GLN A 200 -11.45 10.65 4.72
N LEU A 201 -10.91 10.08 3.65
CA LEU A 201 -11.55 10.11 2.32
C LEU A 201 -12.83 9.28 2.28
N ILE A 202 -12.82 8.10 2.89
CA ILE A 202 -14.00 7.25 3.02
C ILE A 202 -15.12 8.02 3.73
N TRP A 203 -14.79 8.57 4.90
CA TRP A 203 -15.78 9.32 5.70
C TRP A 203 -16.27 10.59 5.00
N LYS A 204 -15.38 11.33 4.34
CA LYS A 204 -15.75 12.50 3.54
C LYS A 204 -16.76 12.15 2.45
N LYS A 205 -16.51 11.06 1.72
CA LYS A 205 -17.43 10.60 0.67
C LYS A 205 -18.80 10.24 1.25
N ILE A 206 -18.83 9.49 2.35
CA ILE A 206 -20.08 9.09 3.02
C ILE A 206 -20.86 10.32 3.49
N VAL A 207 -20.19 11.28 4.12
CA VAL A 207 -20.80 12.55 4.58
C VAL A 207 -21.39 13.33 3.41
N ILE A 208 -20.65 13.47 2.31
CA ILE A 208 -21.13 14.18 1.11
C ILE A 208 -22.39 13.51 0.54
N GLU A 209 -22.40 12.18 0.43
CA GLU A 209 -23.59 11.45 -0.03
C GLU A 209 -24.78 11.60 0.93
N LEU A 210 -24.53 11.55 2.25
CA LEU A 210 -25.57 11.76 3.26
C LEU A 210 -26.15 13.19 3.17
N VAL A 211 -25.30 14.20 2.99
CA VAL A 211 -25.69 15.61 2.85
C VAL A 211 -26.53 15.85 1.61
N LYS A 212 -26.23 15.20 0.46
CA LYS A 212 -27.06 15.28 -0.75
C LYS A 212 -28.51 14.87 -0.51
N THR A 213 -28.76 13.98 0.44
CA THR A 213 -30.11 13.53 0.78
C THR A 213 -30.86 14.47 1.73
N LEU A 214 -30.22 15.56 2.18
CA LEU A 214 -30.77 16.52 3.14
C LEU A 214 -30.99 17.90 2.50
N PRO A 215 -32.21 18.45 2.51
CA PRO A 215 -32.56 19.67 1.76
C PRO A 215 -31.91 20.98 2.26
N GLU A 216 -31.28 21.00 3.44
CA GLU A 216 -30.69 22.22 4.05
C GLU A 216 -29.16 22.14 4.28
N ALA A 217 -28.53 21.05 3.86
CA ALA A 217 -27.18 20.69 4.30
C ALA A 217 -25.95 21.39 3.66
N PRO A 218 -26.01 22.17 2.55
CA PRO A 218 -24.81 22.78 1.96
C PRO A 218 -24.04 23.73 2.90
N ARG A 219 -24.70 24.30 3.92
CA ARG A 219 -24.09 25.26 4.85
C ARG A 219 -23.25 24.61 5.97
N LEU A 220 -23.31 23.29 6.13
CA LEU A 220 -22.65 22.54 7.22
C LEU A 220 -21.25 22.01 6.87
N LEU A 221 -20.81 22.17 5.62
CA LEU A 221 -19.60 21.51 5.09
C LEU A 221 -18.33 22.40 5.10
N VAL A 222 -18.31 23.50 5.86
CA VAL A 222 -17.16 24.42 5.89
C VAL A 222 -16.22 24.03 7.03
N ASN A 223 -14.94 23.82 6.69
CA ASN A 223 -13.83 23.53 7.63
C ASN A 223 -14.06 22.32 8.55
N ILE A 224 -14.28 21.13 7.98
CA ILE A 224 -14.41 19.90 8.76
C ILE A 224 -13.02 19.32 9.08
N PRO A 225 -12.60 19.29 10.36
CA PRO A 225 -11.31 18.74 10.76
C PRO A 225 -11.28 17.21 10.79
N ASP A 226 -12.44 16.58 11.03
CA ASP A 226 -12.60 15.12 11.03
C ASP A 226 -13.96 14.74 10.43
N TRP A 227 -13.92 14.10 9.27
CA TRP A 227 -15.11 13.68 8.53
C TRP A 227 -15.86 12.55 9.21
N ARG A 228 -15.18 11.73 10.02
CA ARG A 228 -15.80 10.65 10.78
C ARG A 228 -16.67 11.18 11.90
N LEU A 229 -16.18 12.17 12.65
CA LEU A 229 -16.96 12.83 13.69
C LEU A 229 -18.18 13.54 13.09
N CYS A 230 -17.97 14.27 11.98
CA CYS A 230 -19.07 14.90 11.24
C CYS A 230 -20.15 13.89 10.82
N TYR A 231 -19.76 12.70 10.35
CA TYR A 231 -20.71 11.64 10.03
C TYR A 231 -21.56 11.22 11.24
N TYR A 232 -20.95 11.03 12.42
CA TYR A 232 -21.71 10.66 13.62
C TYR A 232 -22.70 11.73 14.05
N ASP A 233 -22.31 13.00 13.99
CA ASP A 233 -23.16 14.14 14.34
C ASP A 233 -24.35 14.27 13.39
N LEU A 234 -24.09 14.16 12.08
CA LEU A 234 -25.15 14.17 11.06
C LEU A 234 -26.10 12.99 11.22
N ASN A 235 -25.57 11.78 11.40
CA ASN A 235 -26.39 10.57 11.53
C ASN A 235 -27.27 10.63 12.81
N ARG A 236 -26.74 11.18 13.91
CA ARG A 236 -27.52 11.44 15.13
C ARG A 236 -28.66 12.42 14.87
N THR A 237 -28.37 13.51 14.17
CA THR A 237 -29.36 14.55 13.83
C THR A 237 -30.47 14.00 12.94
N VAL A 238 -30.13 13.21 11.92
CA VAL A 238 -31.10 12.56 11.02
C VAL A 238 -31.99 11.57 11.77
N LYS A 239 -31.42 10.74 12.64
CA LYS A 239 -32.19 9.81 13.49
C LYS A 239 -33.13 10.55 14.45
N CYS A 240 -32.68 11.65 15.05
CA CYS A 240 -33.53 12.49 15.91
C CYS A 240 -34.68 13.12 15.13
N LYS A 241 -34.43 13.71 13.95
CA LYS A 241 -35.49 14.28 13.11
C LYS A 241 -36.53 13.23 12.69
N ARG A 242 -36.11 12.02 12.30
CA ARG A 242 -37.04 10.92 11.97
C ARG A 242 -37.93 10.51 13.16
N LYS A 243 -37.34 10.36 14.35
CA LYS A 243 -38.10 10.04 15.58
C LYS A 243 -39.12 11.12 15.96
N VAL A 244 -38.83 12.39 15.68
CA VAL A 244 -39.77 13.50 15.93
C VAL A 244 -40.93 13.45 14.93
N VAL A 245 -40.66 13.18 13.65
CA VAL A 245 -41.70 13.07 12.61
C VAL A 245 -42.60 11.84 12.84
N GLU A 246 -42.04 10.72 13.30
CA GLU A 246 -42.83 9.52 13.65
C GLU A 246 -43.76 9.78 14.84
N ARG A 247 -43.30 10.47 15.90
CA ARG A 247 -44.14 10.86 17.05
C ARG A 247 -45.24 11.89 16.76
N ILE A 248 -45.11 12.65 15.67
CA ILE A 248 -46.13 13.62 15.23
C ILE A 248 -47.21 12.92 14.38
N ARG A 249 -46.94 11.70 13.89
CA ARG A 249 -47.87 10.90 13.08
C ARG A 249 -48.65 9.85 13.87
N GLU A 250 -48.32 9.67 15.15
CA GLU A 250 -49.12 8.94 16.15
C GLU A 250 -50.10 9.90 16.84
#